data_AF-A0A9Q9AMR8-F1
#
_entry.id   AF-A0A9Q9AMR8-F1
#
_cell.length_a   1.000
_cell.length_b   1.000
_cell.length_c   1.000
_cell.angle_alpha   90.00
_cell.angle_beta   90.00
_cell.angle_gamma   90.00
#
_symmetry.space_group_name_H-M   'P 1'
#
loop_
_entity.id
_entity.type
_entity.pdbx_description
1 polymer ?
#
loop_
_entity_poly.entity_id
_entity_poly.type
_entity_poly.pdbx_seq_one_letter_code
_entity_poly.pdbx_strand_id
1 'polypeptide(L)'
;MAPQLRLPTLLLAALSIGLNLAIIGTAGRTLNVFNTNRTENVYFLPIWNSHFDMRGLHGLIGTSAIIVVLNVVLAIALFISALPANALVLGSSAVSTVISVIGLAFQAALNNKAPYRDTLQTWTCSWKNVQGEGVPQSFDTLCNETRFAFYTTIPSFIAQLLLLALAFYAMSTRSASSAQKRRSLMRLDEEKDHELVQRQQQSFDSKMDSARSTPDKVRVLAGKR
;
A
#
# COMPACT_ATOMS: atom_id res chain seq x y z
N MET A 1 11.60 3.14 -6.82
CA MET A 1 10.59 2.45 -7.65
C MET A 1 10.94 2.61 -9.12
N ALA A 2 11.07 1.51 -9.86
CA ALA A 2 11.24 1.55 -11.31
C ALA A 2 10.02 2.26 -11.95
N PRO A 3 10.21 3.03 -13.03
CA PRO A 3 9.12 3.77 -13.68
C PRO A 3 7.94 2.87 -14.08
N GLN A 4 8.24 1.61 -14.44
CA GLN A 4 7.26 0.58 -14.81
C GLN A 4 6.25 0.24 -13.70
N LEU A 5 6.61 0.39 -12.41
CA LEU A 5 5.70 0.09 -11.30
C LEU A 5 4.96 1.34 -10.80
N ARG A 6 5.38 2.55 -11.18
CA ARG A 6 4.73 3.78 -10.71
C ARG A 6 3.34 3.97 -11.34
N LEU A 7 3.24 3.73 -12.64
CA LEU A 7 1.98 3.83 -13.39
C LEU A 7 0.88 2.90 -12.84
N PRO A 8 1.10 1.58 -12.67
CA PRO A 8 0.08 0.70 -12.13
C PRO A 8 -0.28 1.05 -10.69
N THR A 9 0.68 1.44 -9.84
CA THR A 9 0.37 1.88 -8.46
C THR A 9 -0.50 3.12 -8.43
N LEU A 10 -0.24 4.12 -9.28
CA LEU A 10 -1.07 5.32 -9.38
C LEU A 10 -2.48 5.01 -9.90
N LEU A 11 -2.60 4.14 -10.91
CA LEU A 11 -3.89 3.75 -11.48
C LEU A 11 -4.75 3.01 -10.46
N LEU A 12 -4.15 2.06 -9.71
CA LEU A 12 -4.84 1.36 -8.62
C LEU A 12 -5.20 2.28 -7.46
N ALA A 13 -4.32 3.22 -7.10
CA ALA A 13 -4.61 4.20 -6.06
C ALA A 13 -5.77 5.12 -6.48
N ALA A 14 -5.78 5.62 -7.72
CA ALA A 14 -6.86 6.45 -8.25
C ALA A 14 -8.19 5.69 -8.30
N LEU A 15 -8.18 4.44 -8.76
CA LEU A 15 -9.37 3.57 -8.75
C LEU A 15 -9.87 3.33 -7.33
N SER A 16 -8.98 3.06 -6.37
CA SER A 16 -9.35 2.90 -4.97
C SER A 16 -9.93 4.18 -4.37
N ILE A 17 -9.37 5.35 -4.68
CA ILE A 17 -9.94 6.65 -4.27
C ILE A 17 -11.35 6.82 -4.82
N GLY A 18 -11.56 6.55 -6.12
CA GLY A 18 -12.88 6.65 -6.75
C GLY A 18 -13.92 5.75 -6.10
N LEU A 19 -13.57 4.48 -5.83
CA LEU A 19 -14.47 3.54 -5.15
C LEU A 19 -14.83 4.02 -3.74
N ASN A 20 -13.84 4.46 -2.95
CA ASN A 20 -14.09 4.90 -1.57
C ASN A 20 -14.85 6.24 -1.51
N LEU A 21 -14.65 7.15 -2.46
CA LEU A 21 -15.46 8.36 -2.57
C LEU A 21 -16.91 8.03 -2.94
N ALA A 22 -17.14 7.05 -3.81
CA ALA A 22 -18.49 6.59 -4.13
C ALA A 22 -19.19 5.95 -2.91
N ILE A 23 -18.45 5.20 -2.08
CA ILE A 23 -18.95 4.68 -0.79
C ILE A 23 -19.34 5.84 0.13
N ILE A 24 -18.45 6.82 0.34
CA ILE A 24 -18.72 7.98 1.20
C ILE A 24 -19.94 8.77 0.69
N GLY A 25 -20.03 8.99 -0.62
CA GLY A 25 -21.14 9.74 -1.22
C GLY A 25 -22.49 9.05 -1.05
N THR A 26 -22.55 7.75 -1.34
CA THR A 26 -23.78 6.96 -1.19
C THR A 26 -24.17 6.82 0.27
N ALA A 27 -23.25 6.38 1.14
CA ALA A 27 -23.49 6.24 2.58
C ALA A 27 -23.83 7.58 3.26
N GLY A 28 -23.16 8.67 2.85
CA GLY A 28 -23.38 10.01 3.39
C GLY A 28 -24.74 10.58 2.99
N ARG A 29 -25.16 10.39 1.73
CA ARG A 29 -26.51 10.77 1.30
C ARG A 29 -27.57 10.00 2.08
N THR A 30 -27.41 8.69 2.23
CA THR A 30 -28.35 7.87 3.00
C THR A 30 -28.42 8.31 4.47
N LEU A 31 -27.28 8.62 5.09
CA LEU A 31 -27.21 9.15 6.46
C LEU A 31 -27.91 10.51 6.58
N ASN A 32 -27.75 11.39 5.60
CA ASN A 32 -28.42 12.69 5.58
C ASN A 32 -29.94 12.53 5.51
N VAL A 33 -30.43 11.69 4.60
CA VAL A 33 -31.87 11.41 4.47
C VAL A 33 -32.44 10.82 5.77
N PHE A 34 -31.71 9.90 6.41
CA PHE A 34 -32.11 9.35 7.71
C PHE A 34 -32.22 10.44 8.78
N ASN A 35 -31.18 11.28 8.92
CA ASN A 35 -31.17 12.34 9.92
C ASN A 35 -32.29 13.36 9.69
N THR A 36 -32.45 13.85 8.45
CA THR A 36 -33.50 14.82 8.08
C THR A 36 -34.89 14.26 8.36
N ASN A 37 -35.18 13.03 7.91
CA ASN A 37 -36.50 12.43 8.11
C ASN A 37 -36.80 12.18 9.60
N ARG A 38 -35.77 11.87 10.39
CA ARG A 38 -35.92 11.60 11.82
C ARG A 38 -36.12 12.88 12.65
N THR A 39 -35.66 14.04 12.18
CA THR A 39 -35.79 15.32 12.89
C THR A 39 -36.98 16.16 12.43
N GLU A 40 -37.31 16.15 11.13
CA GLU A 40 -38.29 17.08 10.56
C GLU A 40 -39.71 16.52 10.51
N ASN A 41 -39.89 15.19 10.45
CA ASN A 41 -41.20 14.59 10.21
C ASN A 41 -41.57 13.55 11.26
N VAL A 42 -42.38 13.97 12.23
CA VAL A 42 -42.91 13.10 13.31
C VAL A 42 -43.67 11.89 12.76
N TYR A 43 -44.33 12.03 11.60
CA TYR A 43 -45.09 10.96 10.96
C TYR A 43 -44.22 9.82 10.40
N PHE A 44 -42.91 10.03 10.18
CA PHE A 44 -41.99 8.97 9.74
C PHE A 44 -41.29 8.26 10.89
N LEU A 45 -41.41 8.71 12.14
CA LEU A 45 -40.83 8.02 13.30
C LEU A 45 -41.29 6.56 13.47
N PRO A 46 -42.57 6.19 13.22
CA PRO A 46 -42.99 4.79 13.33
C PRO A 46 -42.34 3.88 12.28
N ILE A 47 -42.01 4.42 11.10
CA ILE A 47 -41.36 3.70 10.00
C ILE A 47 -39.85 3.54 10.25
N TRP A 48 -39.23 4.45 11.00
CA TRP A 48 -37.82 4.35 11.38
C TRP A 48 -37.69 3.72 12.77
N ASN A 49 -37.34 2.43 12.84
CA ASN A 49 -37.07 1.74 14.09
C ASN A 49 -36.11 2.55 15.02
N SER A 50 -36.44 2.65 16.30
CA SER A 50 -35.64 3.39 17.29
C SER A 50 -34.26 2.76 17.56
N HIS A 51 -34.05 1.50 17.16
CA HIS A 51 -32.86 0.70 17.49
C HIS A 51 -31.93 0.37 16.31
N PHE A 52 -31.83 1.22 15.28
CA PHE A 52 -30.86 0.99 14.19
C PHE A 52 -29.42 0.96 14.68
N ASP A 53 -28.67 -0.04 14.22
CA ASP A 53 -27.23 -0.07 14.44
C ASP A 53 -26.52 0.80 13.39
N MET A 54 -26.38 2.09 13.72
CA MET A 54 -25.70 3.08 12.87
C MET A 54 -24.17 2.94 12.90
N ARG A 55 -23.63 2.10 13.80
CA ARG A 55 -22.17 1.92 13.93
C ARG A 55 -21.57 1.40 12.64
N GLY A 56 -22.31 0.56 11.92
CA GLY A 56 -21.87 0.05 10.62
C GLY A 56 -21.71 1.16 9.59
N LEU A 57 -22.70 2.03 9.46
CA LEU A 57 -22.67 3.13 8.50
C LEU A 57 -21.55 4.13 8.82
N HIS A 58 -21.38 4.49 10.09
CA HIS A 58 -20.27 5.35 10.53
C HIS A 58 -18.91 4.70 10.34
N GLY A 59 -18.79 3.40 10.65
CA GLY A 59 -17.57 2.63 10.43
C GLY A 59 -17.20 2.53 8.96
N LEU A 60 -18.18 2.39 8.07
CA LEU A 60 -17.99 2.37 6.63
C LEU A 60 -17.46 3.72 6.11
N ILE A 61 -18.11 4.82 6.49
CA ILE A 61 -17.67 6.17 6.12
C ILE A 61 -16.26 6.45 6.66
N GLY A 62 -16.01 6.11 7.93
CA GLY A 62 -14.71 6.33 8.57
C GLY A 62 -13.58 5.52 7.93
N THR A 63 -13.79 4.22 7.70
CA THR A 63 -12.78 3.35 7.07
C THR A 63 -12.50 3.78 5.62
N SER A 64 -13.52 4.09 4.84
CA SER A 64 -13.34 4.61 3.48
C SER A 64 -12.63 5.96 3.45
N ALA A 65 -12.93 6.87 4.38
CA ALA A 65 -12.26 8.17 4.46
C ALA A 65 -10.76 8.02 4.75
N ILE A 66 -10.38 7.14 5.69
CA ILE A 66 -8.97 6.89 5.99
C ILE A 66 -8.24 6.30 4.77
N ILE A 67 -8.87 5.35 4.06
CA ILE A 67 -8.30 4.76 2.84
C ILE A 67 -8.08 5.82 1.76
N VAL A 68 -9.02 6.76 1.57
CA VAL A 68 -8.83 7.89 0.63
C VAL A 68 -7.62 8.73 1.03
N VAL A 69 -7.51 9.12 2.30
CA VAL A 69 -6.40 9.94 2.78
C VAL A 69 -5.06 9.22 2.56
N LEU A 70 -4.97 7.94 2.93
CA LEU A 70 -3.76 7.14 2.74
C LEU A 70 -3.37 7.04 1.25
N ASN A 71 -4.33 6.77 0.37
CA ASN A 71 -4.07 6.67 -1.06
C ASN A 71 -3.69 8.03 -1.69
N VAL A 72 -4.25 9.14 -1.22
CA VAL A 72 -3.89 10.50 -1.67
C VAL A 72 -2.47 10.85 -1.24
N VAL A 73 -2.13 10.60 0.03
CA VAL A 73 -0.77 10.80 0.55
C VAL A 73 0.24 9.94 -0.23
N LEU A 74 -0.12 8.68 -0.51
CA LEU A 74 0.67 7.80 -1.35
C LEU A 74 0.87 8.37 -2.75
N ALA A 75 -0.20 8.83 -3.41
CA ALA A 75 -0.13 9.41 -4.75
C ALA A 75 0.81 10.63 -4.77
N ILE A 76 0.66 11.56 -3.82
CA ILE A 76 1.52 12.75 -3.69
C ILE A 76 2.97 12.34 -3.48
N ALA A 77 3.23 11.39 -2.59
CA ALA A 77 4.59 10.98 -2.29
C ALA A 77 5.28 10.25 -3.45
N LEU A 78 4.53 9.63 -4.37
CA LEU A 78 5.09 9.06 -5.61
C LEU A 78 5.61 10.12 -6.58
N PHE A 79 5.12 11.36 -6.51
CA PHE A 79 5.66 12.49 -7.27
C PHE A 79 6.94 13.07 -6.65
N ILE A 80 7.14 12.89 -5.35
CA ILE A 80 8.32 13.42 -4.65
C ILE A 80 9.47 12.41 -4.72
N SER A 81 10.45 12.68 -5.57
CA SER A 81 11.63 11.83 -5.79
C SER A 81 12.58 11.71 -4.58
N ALA A 82 12.43 12.56 -3.57
CA ALA A 82 13.25 12.57 -2.36
C ALA A 82 12.82 11.54 -1.29
N LEU A 83 11.60 10.96 -1.38
CA LEU A 83 11.10 10.04 -0.36
C LEU A 83 11.43 8.56 -0.68
N PRO A 84 11.54 7.69 0.34
CA PRO A 84 11.67 6.25 0.14
C PRO A 84 10.35 5.64 -0.36
N ALA A 85 10.02 5.89 -1.63
CA ALA A 85 8.73 5.54 -2.25
C ALA A 85 8.31 4.09 -1.98
N ASN A 86 9.21 3.12 -2.06
CA ASN A 86 8.86 1.70 -1.84
C ASN A 86 8.42 1.41 -0.39
N ALA A 87 9.05 2.02 0.61
CA ALA A 87 8.72 1.80 2.01
C ALA A 87 7.39 2.48 2.37
N LEU A 88 7.14 3.65 1.77
CA LEU A 88 5.89 4.38 1.95
C LEU A 88 4.71 3.67 1.25
N VAL A 89 4.91 3.14 0.03
CA VAL A 89 3.92 2.32 -0.67
C VAL A 89 3.57 1.09 0.17
N LEU A 90 4.58 0.40 0.74
CA LEU A 90 4.33 -0.77 1.59
C LEU A 90 3.59 -0.39 2.87
N GLY A 91 4.05 0.64 3.59
CA GLY A 91 3.42 1.09 4.83
C GLY A 91 1.97 1.54 4.61
N SER A 92 1.75 2.38 3.59
CA SER A 92 0.41 2.86 3.25
C SER A 92 -0.52 1.74 2.81
N SER A 93 -0.08 0.85 1.91
CA SER A 93 -0.92 -0.25 1.43
C SER A 93 -1.20 -1.29 2.53
N ALA A 94 -0.25 -1.56 3.42
CA ALA A 94 -0.46 -2.46 4.55
C ALA A 94 -1.52 -1.91 5.51
N VAL A 95 -1.39 -0.63 5.91
CA VAL A 95 -2.38 0.02 6.79
C VAL A 95 -3.75 0.08 6.11
N SER A 96 -3.82 0.51 4.85
CA SER A 96 -5.09 0.56 4.10
C SER A 96 -5.73 -0.82 3.95
N THR A 97 -4.94 -1.88 3.76
CA THR A 97 -5.45 -3.27 3.68
C THR A 97 -6.05 -3.70 5.01
N VAL A 98 -5.36 -3.47 6.13
CA VAL A 98 -5.87 -3.80 7.48
C VAL A 98 -7.18 -3.06 7.74
N ILE A 99 -7.23 -1.76 7.45
CA ILE A 99 -8.45 -0.95 7.62
C ILE A 99 -9.59 -1.46 6.74
N SER A 100 -9.29 -1.85 5.50
CA SER A 100 -10.29 -2.38 4.57
C SER A 100 -10.84 -3.74 5.04
N VAL A 101 -10.01 -4.61 5.62
CA VAL A 101 -10.47 -5.88 6.22
C VAL A 101 -11.39 -5.60 7.41
N ILE A 102 -10.99 -4.67 8.30
CA ILE A 102 -11.80 -4.29 9.46
C ILE A 102 -13.16 -3.75 8.99
N GLY A 103 -13.16 -2.85 8.01
CA GLY A 103 -14.40 -2.32 7.42
C GLY A 103 -15.29 -3.42 6.86
N LEU A 104 -14.75 -4.28 6.00
CA LEU A 104 -15.51 -5.38 5.40
C LEU A 104 -16.06 -6.37 6.44
N ALA A 105 -15.22 -6.81 7.38
CA ALA A 105 -15.60 -7.77 8.41
C ALA A 105 -16.63 -7.21 9.38
N PHE A 106 -16.47 -5.95 9.79
CA PHE A 106 -17.41 -5.27 10.67
C PHE A 106 -18.79 -5.12 10.02
N GLN A 107 -18.83 -4.68 8.76
CA GLN A 107 -20.09 -4.55 8.02
C GLN A 107 -20.77 -5.90 7.79
N ALA A 108 -20.01 -6.93 7.41
CA ALA A 108 -20.54 -8.28 7.23
C ALA A 108 -21.10 -8.86 8.54
N ALA A 109 -20.40 -8.65 9.66
CA ALA A 109 -20.83 -9.11 10.97
C ALA A 109 -22.10 -8.41 11.46
N LEU A 110 -22.28 -7.12 11.16
CA LEU A 110 -23.50 -6.39 11.49
C LEU A 110 -24.67 -6.82 10.62
N ASN A 111 -24.45 -6.99 9.31
CA ASN A 111 -25.51 -7.43 8.39
C ASN A 111 -26.00 -8.86 8.69
N ASN A 112 -25.15 -9.74 9.22
CA ASN A 112 -25.54 -11.10 9.65
C ASN A 112 -26.39 -11.15 10.92
N LYS A 113 -26.57 -10.04 11.65
CA LYS A 113 -27.39 -9.98 12.87
C LYS A 113 -28.86 -9.64 12.62
N ALA A 114 -29.24 -9.38 11.37
CA ALA A 114 -30.65 -9.26 11.00
C ALA A 114 -31.36 -10.63 11.12
N PRO A 115 -32.60 -10.70 11.63
CA PRO A 115 -33.51 -9.58 11.95
C PRO A 115 -33.45 -9.07 13.41
N TYR A 116 -32.54 -9.58 14.26
CA TYR A 116 -32.48 -9.18 15.67
C TYR A 116 -31.95 -7.74 15.88
N ARG A 117 -31.05 -7.30 15.00
CA ARG A 117 -30.56 -5.91 14.92
C ARG A 117 -30.55 -5.49 13.46
N ASP A 118 -31.51 -4.66 13.06
CA ASP A 118 -31.57 -4.15 11.69
C ASP A 118 -30.54 -3.05 11.46
N THR A 119 -29.85 -3.16 10.32
CA THR A 119 -29.06 -2.07 9.78
C THR A 119 -29.94 -1.23 8.86
N LEU A 120 -29.48 -0.02 8.55
CA LEU A 120 -30.21 0.85 7.64
C LEU A 120 -30.41 0.20 6.25
N GLN A 121 -29.46 -0.65 5.85
CA GLN A 121 -29.54 -1.44 4.61
C GLN A 121 -30.63 -2.51 4.68
N THR A 122 -30.62 -3.39 5.70
CA THR A 122 -31.61 -4.48 5.78
C THR A 122 -33.02 -3.95 5.94
N TRP A 123 -33.17 -2.88 6.71
CA TRP A 123 -34.45 -2.20 6.90
C TRP A 123 -34.99 -1.60 5.60
N THR A 124 -34.24 -0.67 4.98
CA THR A 124 -34.71 0.00 3.76
C THR A 124 -35.01 -0.97 2.62
N CYS A 125 -34.24 -2.06 2.53
CA CYS A 125 -34.48 -3.12 1.55
C CYS A 125 -35.68 -4.03 1.89
N SER A 126 -36.01 -4.25 3.16
CA SER A 126 -37.21 -4.99 3.55
C SER A 126 -38.49 -4.22 3.17
N TRP A 127 -38.47 -2.90 3.35
CA TRP A 127 -39.59 -2.02 3.06
C TRP A 127 -39.71 -1.61 1.58
N LYS A 128 -38.71 -1.90 0.73
CA LYS A 128 -38.72 -1.59 -0.71
C LYS A 128 -39.95 -2.14 -1.44
N ASN A 129 -40.41 -3.33 -1.08
CA ASN A 129 -41.50 -4.03 -1.79
C ASN A 129 -42.88 -3.81 -1.13
N VAL A 130 -42.93 -3.12 0.01
CA VAL A 130 -44.19 -2.83 0.72
C VAL A 130 -44.73 -1.50 0.18
N GLN A 131 -45.52 -1.58 -0.90
CA GLN A 131 -46.19 -0.43 -1.48
C GLN A 131 -47.57 -0.23 -0.83
N GLY A 132 -47.87 0.98 -0.34
CA GLY A 132 -49.24 1.36 0.05
C GLY A 132 -49.45 1.83 1.51
N GLU A 133 -48.48 1.71 2.40
CA GLU A 133 -48.63 2.06 3.84
C GLU A 133 -47.79 3.27 4.26
N GLY A 134 -47.89 4.41 3.55
CA GLY A 134 -47.17 5.63 3.93
C GLY A 134 -45.64 5.55 3.83
N VAL A 135 -45.11 4.51 3.18
CA VAL A 135 -43.68 4.29 2.95
C VAL A 135 -43.19 5.21 1.83
N PRO A 136 -42.16 6.06 2.06
CA PRO A 136 -41.60 6.91 1.02
C PRO A 136 -41.01 6.11 -0.14
N GLN A 137 -41.28 6.51 -1.37
CA GLN A 137 -40.67 5.89 -2.55
C GLN A 137 -39.13 6.01 -2.58
N SER A 138 -38.55 6.93 -1.79
CA SER A 138 -37.10 7.04 -1.62
C SER A 138 -36.46 5.79 -1.00
N PHE A 139 -37.23 4.88 -0.38
CA PHE A 139 -36.70 3.65 0.21
C PHE A 139 -36.08 2.71 -0.82
N ASP A 140 -36.61 2.68 -2.06
CA ASP A 140 -36.00 1.91 -3.14
C ASP A 140 -34.61 2.46 -3.49
N THR A 141 -34.50 3.78 -3.64
CA THR A 141 -33.21 4.45 -3.87
C THR A 141 -32.24 4.22 -2.71
N LEU A 142 -32.69 4.37 -1.47
CA LEU A 142 -31.85 4.15 -0.28
C LEU A 142 -31.38 2.70 -0.15
N CYS A 143 -32.23 1.72 -0.48
CA CYS A 143 -31.83 0.31 -0.52
C CYS A 143 -30.72 0.10 -1.55
N ASN A 144 -30.87 0.65 -2.76
CA ASN A 144 -29.87 0.50 -3.81
C ASN A 144 -28.55 1.23 -3.45
N GLU A 145 -28.61 2.43 -2.88
CA GLU A 145 -27.45 3.20 -2.43
C GLU A 145 -26.67 2.49 -1.33
N THR A 146 -27.35 2.01 -0.29
CA THR A 146 -26.70 1.29 0.84
C THR A 146 -26.14 -0.06 0.40
N ARG A 147 -26.87 -0.77 -0.46
CA ARG A 147 -26.40 -2.02 -1.07
C ARG A 147 -25.15 -1.78 -1.91
N PHE A 148 -25.15 -0.74 -2.75
CA PHE A 148 -23.98 -0.34 -3.52
C PHE A 148 -22.80 0.01 -2.60
N ALA A 149 -23.02 0.80 -1.54
CA ALA A 149 -21.98 1.16 -0.59
C ALA A 149 -21.33 -0.08 0.05
N PHE A 150 -22.15 -1.06 0.45
CA PHE A 150 -21.66 -2.33 1.01
C PHE A 150 -20.88 -3.15 -0.02
N TYR A 151 -21.45 -3.43 -1.20
CA TYR A 151 -20.78 -4.29 -2.19
C TYR A 151 -19.52 -3.65 -2.77
N THR A 152 -19.45 -2.32 -2.84
CA THR A 152 -18.27 -1.57 -3.29
C THR A 152 -17.07 -1.72 -2.34
N THR A 153 -17.27 -2.16 -1.09
CA THR A 153 -16.15 -2.49 -0.18
C THR A 153 -15.32 -3.68 -0.67
N ILE A 154 -15.93 -4.62 -1.41
CA ILE A 154 -15.24 -5.80 -1.95
C ILE A 154 -14.19 -5.42 -3.02
N PRO A 155 -14.54 -4.71 -4.11
CA PRO A 155 -13.54 -4.26 -5.08
C PRO A 155 -12.56 -3.26 -4.46
N SER A 156 -12.98 -2.46 -3.48
CA SER A 156 -12.06 -1.60 -2.71
C SER A 156 -10.99 -2.43 -1.99
N PHE A 157 -11.38 -3.51 -1.31
CA PHE A 157 -10.46 -4.43 -0.64
C PHE A 157 -9.52 -5.13 -1.63
N ILE A 158 -10.04 -5.60 -2.77
CA ILE A 158 -9.21 -6.21 -3.82
C ILE A 158 -8.17 -5.21 -4.34
N ALA A 159 -8.55 -3.95 -4.57
CA ALA A 159 -7.61 -2.91 -4.98
C ALA A 159 -6.49 -2.70 -3.94
N GLN A 160 -6.82 -2.75 -2.64
CA GLN A 160 -5.83 -2.65 -1.56
C GLN A 160 -4.87 -3.85 -1.52
N LEU A 161 -5.38 -5.07 -1.73
CA LEU A 161 -4.53 -6.26 -1.85
C LEU A 161 -3.58 -6.18 -3.04
N LEU A 162 -4.05 -5.69 -4.18
CA LEU A 162 -3.21 -5.52 -5.36
C LEU A 162 -2.11 -4.46 -5.14
N LEU A 163 -2.44 -3.34 -4.47
CA LEU A 163 -1.45 -2.33 -4.07
C LEU A 163 -0.39 -2.93 -3.14
N LEU A 164 -0.80 -3.75 -2.17
CA LEU A 164 0.09 -4.44 -1.25
C LEU A 164 0.99 -5.44 -1.99
N ALA A 165 0.43 -6.23 -2.91
CA ALA A 165 1.18 -7.18 -3.72
C ALA A 165 2.26 -6.49 -4.58
N LEU A 166 1.91 -5.35 -5.21
CA LEU A 166 2.88 -4.53 -5.94
C LEU A 166 3.98 -3.98 -5.03
N ALA A 167 3.64 -3.58 -3.81
CA ALA A 167 4.61 -3.10 -2.82
C ALA A 167 5.60 -4.20 -2.41
N PHE A 168 5.09 -5.40 -2.11
CA PHE A 168 5.92 -6.57 -1.82
C PHE A 168 6.82 -6.93 -3.00
N TYR A 169 6.27 -6.98 -4.21
CA TYR A 169 7.05 -7.27 -5.41
C TYR A 169 8.17 -6.23 -5.64
N ALA A 170 7.89 -4.94 -5.45
CA ALA A 170 8.88 -3.87 -5.54
C ALA A 170 9.96 -3.95 -4.45
N MET A 171 9.63 -4.49 -3.27
CA MET A 171 10.58 -4.68 -2.17
C MET A 171 11.46 -5.91 -2.40
N SER A 172 10.89 -7.04 -2.81
CA SER A 172 11.61 -8.28 -3.08
C SER A 172 12.64 -8.12 -4.20
N THR A 173 12.28 -7.43 -5.29
CA THR A 173 13.19 -7.12 -6.40
C THR A 173 14.33 -6.18 -5.98
N ARG A 174 14.06 -5.22 -5.10
CA ARG A 174 15.10 -4.36 -4.50
C ARG A 174 16.03 -5.14 -3.58
N SER A 175 15.49 -6.04 -2.76
CA SER A 175 16.29 -6.88 -1.87
C SER A 175 17.25 -7.77 -2.67
N ALA A 176 16.73 -8.45 -3.70
CA ALA A 176 17.52 -9.30 -4.59
C ALA A 176 18.65 -8.53 -5.31
N SER A 177 18.34 -7.37 -5.89
CA SER A 177 19.36 -6.53 -6.56
C SER A 177 20.39 -5.98 -5.58
N SER A 178 20.00 -5.61 -4.36
CA SER A 178 20.94 -5.17 -3.32
C SER A 178 21.86 -6.29 -2.85
N ALA A 179 21.35 -7.52 -2.73
CA ALA A 179 22.15 -8.69 -2.39
C ALA A 179 23.15 -9.02 -3.51
N GLN A 180 22.74 -8.94 -4.77
CA GLN A 180 23.63 -9.13 -5.91
C GLN A 180 24.72 -8.05 -5.97
N LYS A 181 24.38 -6.78 -5.73
CA LYS A 181 25.37 -5.68 -5.68
C LYS A 181 26.39 -5.86 -4.54
N ARG A 182 25.94 -6.34 -3.37
CA ARG A 182 26.85 -6.65 -2.26
C ARG A 182 27.80 -7.81 -2.60
N ARG A 183 27.29 -8.86 -3.27
CA ARG A 183 28.12 -9.98 -3.74
C ARG A 183 29.14 -9.55 -4.79
N SER A 184 28.75 -8.71 -5.75
CA SER A 184 29.69 -8.21 -6.76
C SER A 184 30.76 -7.30 -6.16
N LEU A 185 30.40 -6.45 -5.18
CA LEU A 185 31.36 -5.60 -4.49
C LEU A 185 32.39 -6.44 -3.71
N MET A 186 31.95 -7.45 -2.96
CA MET A 186 32.87 -8.36 -2.26
C MET A 186 33.82 -9.08 -3.21
N ARG A 187 33.33 -9.51 -4.39
CA ARG A 187 34.17 -10.16 -5.40
C ARG A 187 35.22 -9.20 -5.99
N LEU A 188 34.88 -7.92 -6.18
CA LEU A 188 35.80 -6.89 -6.64
C LEU A 188 36.87 -6.55 -5.58
N ASP A 189 36.50 -6.52 -4.30
CA ASP A 189 37.46 -6.32 -3.21
C ASP A 189 38.44 -7.49 -3.11
N GLU A 190 37.96 -8.73 -3.22
CA GLU A 190 38.81 -9.95 -3.21
C GLU A 190 39.79 -9.98 -4.40
N GLU A 191 39.34 -9.59 -5.61
CA GLU A 191 40.21 -9.52 -6.79
C GLU A 191 41.30 -8.45 -6.63
N LYS A 192 40.96 -7.30 -6.04
CA LYS A 192 41.92 -6.21 -5.78
C LYS A 192 42.97 -6.61 -4.75
N ASP A 193 42.58 -7.37 -3.71
CA ASP A 193 43.52 -7.89 -2.71
C ASP A 193 44.51 -8.88 -3.35
N HIS A 194 44.03 -9.75 -4.25
CA HIS A 194 44.90 -10.65 -5.00
C HIS A 194 45.90 -9.91 -5.91
N GLU A 195 45.46 -8.86 -6.62
CA GLU A 195 46.38 -8.04 -7.44
C GLU A 195 47.45 -7.33 -6.60
N LEU A 196 47.10 -6.83 -5.41
CA LEU A 196 48.05 -6.16 -4.51
C LEU A 196 49.13 -7.13 -4.01
N VAL A 197 48.73 -8.33 -3.58
CA VAL A 197 49.67 -9.39 -3.15
C VAL A 197 50.59 -9.79 -4.30
N GLN A 198 50.07 -9.96 -5.52
CA GLN A 198 50.86 -10.33 -6.68
C GLN A 198 51.88 -9.25 -7.07
N ARG A 199 51.51 -7.96 -7.05
CA ARG A 199 52.47 -6.86 -7.28
C ARG A 199 53.57 -6.82 -6.22
N GLN A 200 53.22 -7.07 -4.97
CA GLN A 200 54.20 -7.07 -3.88
C GLN A 200 55.21 -8.20 -4.07
N GLN A 201 54.76 -9.39 -4.47
CA GLN A 201 55.63 -10.53 -4.80
C GLN A 201 56.58 -10.21 -5.98
N GLN A 202 56.05 -9.66 -7.08
CA GLN A 202 56.87 -9.26 -8.24
C GLN A 202 57.94 -8.21 -7.89
N SER A 203 57.61 -7.28 -6.97
CA SER A 203 58.58 -6.31 -6.47
C SER A 203 59.70 -6.96 -5.64
N PHE A 204 59.42 -8.03 -4.89
CA PHE A 204 60.44 -8.76 -4.14
C PHE A 204 61.37 -9.55 -5.07
N ASP A 205 60.80 -10.24 -6.07
CA ASP A 205 61.57 -11.03 -7.03
C ASP A 205 62.50 -10.13 -7.86
N SER A 206 62.00 -9.00 -8.37
CA SER A 206 62.82 -8.02 -9.11
C SER A 206 63.97 -7.45 -8.28
N LYS A 207 63.77 -7.28 -6.96
CA LYS A 207 64.81 -6.78 -6.05
C LYS A 207 65.89 -7.83 -5.77
N MET A 208 65.53 -9.11 -5.69
CA MET A 208 66.49 -10.22 -5.52
C MET A 208 67.34 -10.42 -6.77
N ASP A 209 66.77 -10.33 -7.97
CA ASP A 209 67.52 -10.47 -9.22
C ASP A 209 68.49 -9.30 -9.46
N SER A 210 68.12 -8.08 -9.08
CA SER A 210 69.04 -6.93 -9.13
C SER A 210 70.20 -7.03 -8.13
N ALA A 211 70.03 -7.72 -7.00
CA ALA A 211 71.11 -7.95 -6.04
C ALA A 211 72.07 -9.06 -6.46
N ARG A 212 71.66 -9.94 -7.38
CA ARG A 212 72.46 -11.09 -7.85
C ARG A 212 73.34 -10.78 -9.06
N SER A 213 73.14 -9.64 -9.73
CA SER A 213 73.81 -9.29 -10.99
C SER A 213 75.03 -8.37 -10.85
N THR A 214 75.57 -8.15 -9.64
CA THR A 214 76.85 -7.43 -9.44
C THR A 214 78.01 -8.41 -9.21
N PRO A 215 78.72 -8.89 -10.26
CA PRO A 215 80.06 -9.41 -10.10
C PRO A 215 81.04 -8.24 -10.13
N ASP A 216 81.59 -7.91 -8.96
CA ASP A 216 82.77 -7.07 -8.80
C ASP A 216 83.92 -7.60 -9.66
N LYS A 217 84.30 -6.84 -10.68
CA LYS A 217 85.57 -7.01 -11.38
C LYS A 217 86.43 -5.78 -11.11
N VAL A 218 86.90 -5.67 -9.87
CA VAL A 218 87.94 -4.72 -9.47
C VAL A 218 89.25 -5.13 -10.15
N ARG A 219 89.61 -4.44 -11.23
CA ARG A 219 90.89 -4.58 -11.92
C ARG A 219 91.91 -3.68 -11.23
N VAL A 220 92.76 -4.27 -10.36
CA VAL A 220 93.90 -3.58 -9.75
C VAL A 220 94.99 -3.38 -10.80
N LEU A 221 95.28 -2.12 -11.15
CA LEU A 221 96.43 -1.74 -11.93
C LEU A 221 97.63 -1.56 -10.99
N ALA A 222 98.59 -2.48 -11.06
CA ALA A 222 99.87 -2.35 -10.37
C ALA A 222 100.73 -1.30 -11.09
N GLY A 223 101.00 -0.19 -10.40
CA GLY A 223 101.89 0.88 -10.83
C GLY A 223 103.32 0.67 -10.34
N LYS A 224 104.27 0.95 -11.24
CA LYS A 224 105.72 1.06 -11.09
C LYS A 224 106.20 1.68 -9.77
N ARG A 225 107.26 1.10 -9.18
CA ARG A 225 108.61 1.67 -9.14
C ARG A 225 109.64 0.62 -8.78
#